data_AF-A0A3D2BMQ1-F1
#
_entry.id   AF-A0A3D2BMQ1-F1
#
_cell.length_a   1.000
_cell.length_b   1.000
_cell.length_c   1.000
_cell.angle_alpha   90.00
_cell.angle_beta   90.00
_cell.angle_gamma   90.00
#
_symmetry.space_group_name_H-M   'P 1'
#
loop_
_entity.id
_entity.type
_entity.pdbx_description
1 polymer ?
#
loop_
_entity_poly.entity_id
_entity_poly.type
_entity_poly.pdbx_seq_one_letter_code
_entity_poly.pdbx_strand_id
1 'polypeptide(L)' 'MSEIFYISENNELYMSNLPSSGRVKVTWGRGKEKQCYFNYQLNQTELKSDIYFKRVNCNKEE' A
#
# COMPACT_ATOMS: atom_id res chain seq x y z
N MET A 1 -1.00 -15.02 -7.41
CA MET A 1 -1.33 -15.19 -5.98
C MET A 1 -1.56 -13.81 -5.41
N SER A 2 -2.67 -13.59 -4.71
CA SER A 2 -2.88 -12.34 -3.97
C SER A 2 -2.28 -12.52 -2.58
N GLU A 3 -1.28 -11.72 -2.23
CA GLU A 3 -0.72 -11.72 -0.88
C GLU A 3 -1.69 -11.03 0.07
N ILE A 4 -1.97 -11.67 1.22
CA ILE A 4 -2.83 -11.10 2.26
C ILE A 4 -1.93 -10.32 3.20
N PHE A 5 -2.22 -9.03 3.34
CA PHE A 5 -1.53 -8.16 4.28
C PHE A 5 -2.48 -7.67 5.36
N TYR A 6 -1.95 -7.50 6.56
CA TYR A 6 -2.67 -6.93 7.70
C TYR A 6 -2.32 -5.44 7.83
N ILE A 7 -3.35 -4.61 7.97
CA ILE A 7 -3.20 -3.20 8.33
C ILE A 7 -3.27 -3.13 9.86
N SER A 8 -2.27 -2.51 10.48
CA SER A 8 -2.22 -2.35 11.93
C SER A 8 -3.30 -1.38 12.41
N GLU A 9 -3.53 -1.34 13.72
CA GLU A 9 -4.45 -0.37 14.35
C GLU A 9 -4.07 1.09 14.08
N ASN A 10 -2.80 1.35 13.73
CA ASN A 10 -2.29 2.67 13.37
C ASN A 10 -2.47 3.01 11.89
N ASN A 11 -3.21 2.22 11.13
CA ASN A 11 -3.32 2.30 9.67
C ASN A 11 -1.98 2.15 8.94
N GLU A 12 -1.07 1.35 9.50
CA GLU A 12 0.24 1.07 8.90
C GLU A 12 0.22 -0.29 8.22
N LEU A 13 0.91 -0.37 7.08
CA LEU A 13 1.03 -1.56 6.25
C LEU A 13 2.51 -1.76 5.91
N TYR A 14 3.05 -2.91 6.29
CA TYR A 14 4.40 -3.32 5.93
C TYR A 14 4.34 -4.30 4.76
N MET A 15 5.07 -3.98 3.69
CA MET A 15 5.16 -4.80 2.49
C MET A 15 6.64 -4.98 2.14
N SER A 16 7.02 -6.20 1.74
CA SER A 16 8.37 -6.54 1.30
C SER A 16 8.35 -6.95 -0.17
N ASN A 17 9.53 -7.00 -0.79
CA ASN A 17 9.74 -7.48 -2.16
C ASN A 17 8.89 -6.74 -3.22
N LEU A 18 8.66 -5.44 -2.99
CA LEU A 18 7.94 -4.58 -3.93
C LEU A 18 8.85 -4.14 -5.09
N PRO A 19 8.33 -4.02 -6.32
CA PRO A 19 9.02 -3.32 -7.40
C PRO A 19 9.23 -1.84 -7.05
N SER A 20 10.07 -1.12 -7.82
CA SER A 20 10.34 0.31 -7.61
C SER A 20 9.09 1.21 -7.75
N SER A 21 8.05 0.74 -8.42
CA SER A 21 6.77 1.45 -8.55
C SER A 21 5.64 0.46 -8.83
N GLY A 22 4.42 0.80 -8.40
CA GLY A 22 3.25 -0.02 -8.69
C GLY A 22 1.95 0.58 -8.16
N ARG A 23 0.87 -0.19 -8.32
CA ARG A 23 -0.45 0.11 -7.76
C ARG A 23 -0.82 -0.99 -6.76
N VAL A 24 -1.22 -0.58 -5.56
CA VAL A 24 -1.75 -1.48 -4.53
C VAL A 24 -3.26 -1.32 -4.49
N LYS A 25 -3.97 -2.45 -4.44
CA LYS A 25 -5.41 -2.52 -4.17
C LYS A 25 -5.60 -3.09 -2.76
N VAL A 26 -6.26 -2.32 -1.90
CA VAL A 26 -6.66 -2.73 -0.55
C VAL A 26 -8.13 -3.10 -0.61
N THR A 27 -8.51 -4.23 -0.01
CA THR A 27 -9.89 -4.71 0.02
C THR A 27 -10.18 -5.32 1.39
N TRP A 28 -11.17 -4.78 2.11
CA TRP A 28 -11.59 -5.24 3.44
C TRP A 28 -13.04 -5.74 3.48
N GLY A 29 -13.69 -5.82 2.32
CA GLY A 29 -15.03 -6.38 2.19
C GLY A 29 -15.48 -6.44 0.74
N ARG A 30 -16.76 -6.78 0.54
CA ARG A 30 -17.40 -6.77 -0.78
C ARG A 30 -17.98 -5.39 -1.07
N GLY A 31 -17.94 -4.97 -2.34
CA GLY A 31 -18.47 -3.68 -2.81
C GLY A 31 -17.37 -2.66 -3.11
N LYS A 32 -17.65 -1.69 -3.99
CA LYS A 32 -16.69 -0.65 -4.40
C LYS A 32 -16.28 0.26 -3.23
N GLU A 33 -17.13 0.37 -2.22
CA GLU A 33 -16.94 1.18 -1.02
C GLU A 33 -16.02 0.52 0.03
N LYS A 34 -15.77 -0.79 -0.08
CA LYS A 34 -14.91 -1.56 0.84
C LYS A 34 -13.56 -1.92 0.24
N GLN A 35 -13.13 -1.10 -0.71
CA GLN A 35 -11.85 -1.19 -1.37
C GLN A 35 -11.33 0.21 -1.66
N CYS A 36 -10.00 0.31 -1.76
CA CYS A 36 -9.35 1.51 -2.23
C CYS A 36 -8.03 1.14 -2.91
N TYR A 37 -7.46 2.09 -3.66
CA TYR A 37 -6.16 1.91 -4.29
C TYR A 37 -5.26 3.10 -4.04
N PHE A 38 -3.97 2.84 -4.08
CA PHE A 38 -2.95 3.86 -4.13
C PHE A 38 -1.83 3.44 -5.06
N ASN A 39 -1.21 4.43 -5.70
CA ASN A 39 0.01 4.22 -6.46
C ASN A 39 1.20 4.57 -5.57
N TYR A 40 2.33 3.89 -5.77
CA TYR A 40 3.57 4.20 -5.07
C TYR A 40 4.75 4.21 -6.04
N GLN A 41 5.77 4.95 -5.64
CA GLN A 41 7.08 4.99 -6.28
C GLN A 41 8.13 5.09 -5.17
N LEU A 42 9.06 4.14 -5.15
CA LEU A 42 10.13 4.02 -4.17
C LEU A 42 11.36 4.75 -4.71
N ASN A 43 11.65 5.93 -4.16
CA ASN A 43 12.81 6.72 -4.54
C ASN A 43 13.93 6.50 -3.52
N GLN A 44 15.17 6.28 -3.97
CA GLN A 44 16.31 5.98 -3.08
C GLN A 44 16.51 7.02 -1.96
N THR A 45 16.13 8.28 -2.18
CA THR A 45 16.21 9.36 -1.18
C THR A 45 15.29 9.13 0.04
N GLU A 46 14.23 8.33 -0.09
CA GLU A 46 13.28 8.00 0.99
C GLU A 46 13.66 6.73 1.76
N LEU A 47 14.77 6.07 1.38
CA LEU A 47 15.25 4.85 2.03
C LEU A 47 15.98 5.18 3.33
N LYS A 48 15.46 4.70 4.46
CA LYS A 48 16.15 4.76 5.76
C LYS A 48 16.32 3.33 6.30
N SER A 49 17.57 2.89 6.40
CA SER A 49 17.90 1.57 6.97
C SER A 49 17.13 0.42 6.28
N ASP A 50 17.18 0.38 4.95
CA ASP A 50 16.51 -0.62 4.09
C ASP A 50 14.97 -0.60 4.11
N ILE A 51 14.36 0.37 4.80
CA ILE A 51 12.91 0.55 4.86
C ILE A 51 12.52 1.90 4.24
N TYR A 52 11.50 1.87 3.38
CA TYR A 52 10.86 3.07 2.84
C TYR A 52 9.64 3.44 3.69
N PHE A 53 9.55 4.71 4.11
CA PHE A 53 8.38 5.24 4.80
C PHE A 53 7.58 6.16 3.87
N LYS A 54 6.37 5.75 3.51
CA LYS A 54 5.45 6.52 2.65
C LYS A 54 4.11 6.71 3.35
N ARG A 55 3.63 7.95 3.40
CA ARG A 55 2.20 8.23 3.60
C ARG A 55 1.53 8.29 2.24
N VAL A 56 0.42 7.58 2.10
CA VAL A 56 -0.34 7.50 0.86
C VAL A 56 -1.80 7.85 1.12
N ASN A 57 -2.45 8.48 0.15
CA ASN A 57 -3.89 8.66 0.16
C ASN A 57 -4.53 7.48 -0.59
N CYS A 58 -5.40 6.74 0.08
CA CYS A 58 -6.11 5.63 -0.54
C CYS A 58 -7.38 6.15 -1.22
N ASN A 59 -7.44 6.02 -2.55
CA ASN A 59 -8.52 6.56 -3.36
C ASN A 59 -9.60 5.50 -3.62
N LYS A 60 -10.86 5.92 -3.70
CA LYS A 60 -11.98 5.04 -4.07
C LYS A 60 -11.97 4.75 -5.58
N GLU A 61 -12.38 3.55 -5.96
CA GLU A 61 -12.57 3.16 -7.38
C GLU A 61 -13.89 3.75 -7.89
N GLU A 62 -13.78 4.71 -8.81
CA GLU A 62 -14.92 5.31 -9.53
C GLU A 62 -15.72 4.23 -10.30
#